data_AF-A0A6S5C410-F1
#
_entry.id   AF-A0A6S5C410-F1
#
_cell.length_a   1.000
_cell.length_b   1.000
_cell.length_c   1.000
_cell.angle_alpha   90.00
_cell.angle_beta   90.00
_cell.angle_gamma   90.00
#
_symmetry.space_group_name_H-M   'P 1'
#
loop_
_entity.id
_entity.type
_entity.pdbx_description
1 polymer ?
#
loop_
_entity_poly.entity_id
_entity_poly.type
_entity_poly.pdbx_seq_one_letter_code
_entity_poly.pdbx_strand_id
1 'polypeptide(L)'
;MKSVVGLIESKLMPLAGRLAQQRHLGAIRDGYISFMPFIIVGSILLVISSFPSDSYKAFMASIFGEQWGSTIEIPFNAIFSTMALFISYLVAYRLAERNDIDKSSAGILSLSCFLILTPFSVDAHGAAVIPMEWIGSKGLFVAMLGAIVWTETFTLFLRRNIVIKMPEGVPPAVQKSFAALIPALIILSMALAIRVFFAATSYNTIHEFIYSVIAMPVRHFGTSYFGAILTVLSISSLWSGLIPVP
;
A
#
# COMPACT_ATOMS: atom_id res chain seq x y z
N MET A 1 -5.59 -40.58 -3.91
CA MET A 1 -6.61 -39.54 -4.19
C MET A 1 -7.49 -39.21 -2.99
N LYS A 2 -8.19 -40.17 -2.34
CA LYS A 2 -9.04 -39.88 -1.15
C LYS A 2 -8.30 -39.25 0.05
N SER A 3 -7.02 -39.58 0.28
CA SER A 3 -6.23 -39.03 1.39
C SER A 3 -5.81 -37.57 1.18
N VAL A 4 -5.50 -37.17 -0.05
CA VAL A 4 -5.07 -35.81 -0.40
C VAL A 4 -6.26 -34.86 -0.34
N VAL A 5 -7.41 -35.28 -0.88
CA VAL A 5 -8.66 -34.51 -0.78
C VAL A 5 -9.08 -34.34 0.69
N GLY A 6 -9.03 -35.41 1.50
CA GLY A 6 -9.34 -35.31 2.93
C GLY A 6 -8.36 -34.44 3.74
N LEU A 7 -7.08 -34.38 3.37
CA LEU A 7 -6.10 -33.45 3.97
C LEU A 7 -6.38 -32.00 3.59
N ILE A 8 -6.78 -31.75 2.35
CA ILE A 8 -7.17 -30.41 1.89
C ILE A 8 -8.41 -29.94 2.64
N GLU A 9 -9.43 -30.80 2.75
CA GLU A 9 -10.68 -30.43 3.43
C GLU A 9 -10.51 -30.23 4.95
N SER A 10 -9.72 -31.08 5.61
CA SER A 10 -9.57 -31.02 7.07
C SER A 10 -8.59 -29.98 7.58
N LYS A 11 -7.57 -29.60 6.79
CA LYS A 11 -6.51 -28.66 7.23
C LYS A 11 -6.39 -27.40 6.38
N LEU A 12 -6.46 -27.52 5.05
CA LEU A 12 -6.28 -26.35 4.18
C LEU A 12 -7.53 -25.45 4.15
N MET A 13 -8.74 -26.02 4.15
CA MET A 13 -9.99 -25.23 4.24
C MET A 13 -10.05 -24.32 5.47
N PRO A 14 -9.90 -24.82 6.72
CA PRO A 14 -9.99 -23.95 7.89
C PRO A 14 -8.82 -22.95 7.97
N LEU A 15 -7.62 -23.32 7.50
CA LEU A 15 -6.48 -22.41 7.46
C LEU A 15 -6.74 -21.24 6.51
N ALA A 16 -7.18 -21.52 5.29
CA ALA A 16 -7.44 -20.50 4.30
C ALA A 16 -8.66 -19.65 4.65
N GLY A 17 -9.70 -20.21 5.28
CA GLY A 17 -10.80 -19.43 5.86
C GLY A 17 -10.30 -18.44 6.92
N ARG A 18 -9.42 -18.88 7.83
CA ARG A 18 -8.81 -18.00 8.84
C ARG A 18 -7.93 -16.91 8.23
N LEU A 19 -7.16 -17.24 7.19
CA LEU A 19 -6.32 -16.27 6.47
C LEU A 19 -7.18 -15.25 5.72
N ALA A 20 -8.25 -15.69 5.05
CA ALA A 20 -9.18 -14.83 4.33
C ALA A 20 -9.95 -13.88 5.26
N GLN A 21 -10.26 -14.32 6.48
CA GLN A 21 -10.93 -13.52 7.51
C GLN A 21 -9.96 -12.65 8.33
N GLN A 22 -8.65 -12.79 8.15
CA GLN A 22 -7.67 -12.04 8.92
C GLN A 22 -7.73 -10.55 8.52
N ARG A 23 -8.07 -9.69 9.49
CA ARG A 23 -8.42 -8.28 9.24
C ARG A 23 -7.34 -7.46 8.52
N HIS A 24 -6.05 -7.74 8.75
CA HIS A 24 -4.95 -6.97 8.18
C HIS A 24 -4.69 -7.40 6.73
N LEU A 25 -4.73 -8.70 6.43
CA LEU A 25 -4.68 -9.20 5.05
C LEU A 25 -5.90 -8.73 4.26
N GLY A 26 -7.08 -8.76 4.88
CA GLY A 26 -8.30 -8.19 4.31
C GLY A 26 -8.16 -6.70 4.00
N ALA A 27 -7.58 -5.91 4.91
CA ALA A 27 -7.34 -4.48 4.68
C ALA A 27 -6.36 -4.21 3.54
N ILE A 28 -5.27 -4.98 3.43
CA ILE A 28 -4.34 -4.88 2.29
C ILE A 28 -5.08 -5.17 0.98
N ARG A 29 -5.78 -6.30 0.93
CA ARG A 29 -6.55 -6.74 -0.25
C ARG A 29 -7.56 -5.69 -0.68
N ASP A 30 -8.41 -5.24 0.24
CA ASP A 30 -9.49 -4.30 -0.07
C ASP A 30 -8.93 -2.90 -0.41
N GLY A 31 -7.77 -2.54 0.14
CA GLY A 31 -7.02 -1.35 -0.23
C GLY A 31 -6.59 -1.38 -1.70
N TYR A 32 -6.01 -2.50 -2.15
CA TYR A 32 -5.64 -2.71 -3.56
C TYR A 32 -6.85 -2.76 -4.49
N ILE A 33 -7.94 -3.43 -4.09
CA ILE A 33 -9.18 -3.46 -4.88
C ILE A 33 -9.72 -2.05 -5.09
N SER A 34 -9.64 -1.18 -4.07
CA SER A 34 -10.05 0.21 -4.18
C SER A 34 -9.18 1.01 -5.16
N PHE A 35 -7.93 0.61 -5.37
CA PHE A 35 -6.98 1.27 -6.28
C PHE A 35 -7.04 0.71 -7.72
N MET A 36 -7.61 -0.48 -7.91
CA MET A 36 -7.61 -1.21 -9.18
C MET A 36 -8.21 -0.43 -10.38
N PRO A 37 -9.30 0.34 -10.25
CA PRO A 37 -9.83 1.12 -11.37
C PRO A 37 -8.81 2.13 -11.94
N PHE A 38 -8.02 2.75 -11.07
CA PHE A 38 -6.99 3.72 -11.48
C PHE A 38 -5.84 3.03 -12.22
N ILE A 39 -5.41 1.86 -11.73
CA ILE A 39 -4.41 1.03 -12.43
C ILE A 39 -4.89 0.70 -13.84
N ILE A 40 -6.15 0.29 -14.01
CA ILE A 40 -6.72 -0.09 -15.31
C ILE A 40 -6.69 1.12 -16.26
N VAL A 41 -7.18 2.27 -15.82
CA VAL A 41 -7.21 3.50 -16.64
C VAL A 41 -5.79 3.92 -17.05
N GLY A 42 -4.84 3.97 -16.12
CA GLY A 42 -3.45 4.30 -16.44
C GLY A 42 -2.82 3.31 -17.41
N SER A 43 -3.10 2.02 -17.26
CA SER A 43 -2.56 0.98 -18.13
C SER A 43 -3.11 1.05 -19.56
N ILE A 44 -4.37 1.44 -19.75
CA ILE A 44 -4.94 1.65 -21.09
C ILE A 44 -4.18 2.77 -21.81
N LEU A 45 -3.90 3.88 -21.13
CA LEU A 45 -3.16 5.00 -21.70
C LEU A 45 -1.72 4.60 -22.07
N LEU A 46 -1.06 3.81 -21.22
CA LEU A 46 0.26 3.23 -21.53
C LEU A 46 0.21 2.34 -22.78
N VAL A 47 -0.81 1.49 -22.93
CA VAL A 47 -0.94 0.62 -24.11
C VAL A 47 -1.12 1.45 -25.38
N ILE A 48 -1.86 2.56 -25.31
CA ILE A 48 -2.05 3.48 -26.43
C ILE A 48 -0.71 4.14 -26.80
N SER A 49 0.07 4.64 -25.85
CA SER A 49 1.38 5.25 -26.14
C SER A 49 2.41 4.25 -26.65
N SER A 50 2.43 3.06 -26.05
CA SER A 50 3.46 2.04 -26.25
C SER A 50 3.09 1.00 -27.31
N PHE A 51 2.07 1.28 -28.15
CA PHE A 51 1.63 0.35 -29.18
C PHE A 51 2.79 -0.01 -30.15
N PRO A 52 3.07 -1.29 -30.41
CA PRO A 52 4.27 -1.74 -31.12
C PRO A 52 4.11 -1.62 -32.65
N SER A 53 3.82 -0.41 -33.14
CA SER A 53 3.77 -0.09 -34.57
C SER A 53 4.36 1.28 -34.83
N ASP A 54 5.44 1.32 -35.61
CA ASP A 54 6.13 2.58 -35.94
C ASP A 54 5.25 3.49 -36.80
N SER A 55 4.49 2.91 -37.74
CA SER A 55 3.52 3.65 -38.55
C SER A 55 2.45 4.34 -37.71
N TYR A 56 1.99 3.67 -36.65
CA TYR A 56 1.02 4.24 -35.72
C TYR A 56 1.62 5.40 -34.93
N LYS A 57 2.86 5.24 -34.42
CA LYS A 57 3.55 6.29 -33.67
C LYS A 57 3.82 7.52 -34.54
N ALA A 58 4.23 7.32 -35.79
CA ALA A 58 4.44 8.38 -36.77
C ALA A 58 3.13 9.10 -37.12
N PHE A 59 2.03 8.35 -37.31
CA PHE A 59 0.70 8.91 -37.54
C PHE A 59 0.26 9.79 -36.36
N MET A 60 0.36 9.28 -35.12
CA MET A 60 0.01 10.06 -33.94
C MET A 60 0.89 11.30 -33.76
N ALA A 61 2.20 11.17 -34.02
CA ALA A 61 3.13 12.31 -33.96
C ALA A 61 2.81 13.37 -35.03
N SER A 62 2.33 12.98 -36.21
CA SER A 62 1.94 13.93 -37.25
C SER A 62 0.70 14.76 -36.88
N ILE A 63 -0.18 14.22 -36.04
CA ILE A 63 -1.42 14.89 -35.63
C ILE A 63 -1.22 15.70 -34.34
N PHE A 64 -0.53 15.12 -33.35
CA PHE A 64 -0.44 15.64 -31.99
C PHE A 64 0.97 16.15 -31.61
N GLY A 65 1.95 16.04 -32.50
CA GLY A 65 3.35 16.41 -32.27
C GLY A 65 4.19 15.26 -31.72
N GLU A 66 5.52 15.37 -31.80
CA GLU A 66 6.46 14.30 -31.40
C GLU A 66 6.33 13.89 -29.92
N GLN A 67 5.86 14.79 -29.06
CA GLN A 67 5.74 14.55 -27.62
C GLN A 67 4.43 13.90 -27.18
N TRP A 68 3.52 13.56 -28.10
CA TRP A 68 2.18 13.02 -27.79
C TRP A 68 2.22 11.82 -26.82
N GLY A 69 3.18 10.91 -27.00
CA GLY A 69 3.34 9.73 -26.15
C GLY A 69 3.68 10.09 -24.71
N SER A 70 4.60 11.05 -24.52
CA SER A 70 4.94 11.53 -23.17
C SER A 70 3.76 12.23 -22.49
N THR A 71 2.90 12.91 -23.26
CA THR A 71 1.71 13.60 -22.74
C THR A 71 0.63 12.61 -22.31
N ILE A 72 0.35 11.60 -23.12
CA ILE A 72 -0.69 10.61 -22.79
C ILE A 72 -0.27 9.67 -21.63
N GLU A 73 1.04 9.51 -21.41
CA GLU A 73 1.58 8.73 -20.28
C GLU A 73 1.56 9.47 -18.93
N ILE A 74 1.28 10.78 -18.89
CA ILE A 74 1.25 11.56 -17.63
C ILE A 74 0.38 10.88 -16.56
N PRO A 75 -0.87 10.45 -16.84
CA PRO A 75 -1.70 9.80 -15.83
C PRO A 75 -1.15 8.44 -15.39
N PHE A 76 -0.58 7.64 -16.31
CA PHE A 76 0.07 6.39 -15.97
C PHE A 76 1.23 6.63 -14.98
N ASN A 77 2.12 7.57 -15.31
CA ASN A 77 3.26 7.91 -14.48
C ASN A 77 2.82 8.45 -13.12
N ALA A 78 1.80 9.31 -13.05
CA ALA A 78 1.26 9.81 -11.80
C ALA A 78 0.74 8.68 -10.90
N ILE A 79 -0.04 7.75 -11.45
CA ILE A 79 -0.66 6.64 -10.68
C ILE A 79 0.40 5.65 -10.20
N PHE A 80 1.32 5.23 -11.05
CA PHE A 80 2.29 4.18 -10.72
C PHE A 80 3.49 4.70 -9.92
N SER A 81 3.96 5.92 -10.22
CA SER A 81 5.09 6.51 -9.48
C SER A 81 4.72 6.98 -8.08
N THR A 82 3.43 7.13 -7.78
CA THR A 82 2.96 7.52 -6.44
C THR A 82 2.12 6.44 -5.76
N MET A 83 2.11 5.22 -6.31
CA MET A 83 1.26 4.12 -5.86
C MET A 83 1.41 3.80 -4.37
N ALA A 84 2.61 3.87 -3.80
CA ALA A 84 2.79 3.59 -2.37
C ALA A 84 2.06 4.60 -1.47
N LEU A 85 1.93 5.86 -1.91
CA LEU A 85 1.15 6.87 -1.18
C LEU A 85 -0.33 6.48 -1.11
N PHE A 86 -0.92 6.15 -2.28
CA PHE A 86 -2.31 5.72 -2.34
C PHE A 86 -2.56 4.44 -1.55
N ILE A 87 -1.68 3.45 -1.67
CA ILE A 87 -1.80 2.19 -0.93
C ILE A 87 -1.64 2.41 0.58
N SER A 88 -0.70 3.25 1.03
CA SER A 88 -0.54 3.58 2.45
C SER A 88 -1.83 4.15 3.05
N TYR A 89 -2.49 5.06 2.33
CA TYR A 89 -3.77 5.65 2.74
C TYR A 89 -4.90 4.62 2.70
N LEU A 90 -5.07 3.91 1.57
CA LEU A 90 -6.20 3.01 1.35
C LEU A 90 -6.19 1.80 2.29
N VAL A 91 -5.02 1.22 2.56
CA VAL A 91 -4.88 0.10 3.50
C VAL A 91 -5.23 0.54 4.92
N ALA A 92 -4.74 1.71 5.35
CA ALA A 92 -5.08 2.29 6.64
C ALA A 92 -6.57 2.62 6.75
N TYR A 93 -7.16 3.18 5.69
CA TYR A 93 -8.59 3.47 5.61
C TYR A 93 -9.44 2.21 5.79
N ARG A 94 -9.09 1.11 5.09
CA ARG A 94 -9.80 -0.17 5.18
C ARG A 94 -9.60 -0.86 6.53
N LEU A 95 -8.42 -0.73 7.13
CA LEU A 95 -8.16 -1.28 8.45
C LEU A 95 -8.92 -0.50 9.55
N ALA A 96 -8.97 0.83 9.43
CA ALA A 96 -9.73 1.70 10.32
C ALA A 96 -11.23 1.42 10.25
N GLU A 97 -11.76 1.16 9.04
CA GLU A 97 -13.14 0.71 8.84
C GLU A 97 -13.44 -0.60 9.58
N ARG A 98 -12.51 -1.57 9.55
CA ARG A 98 -12.64 -2.83 10.28
C ARG A 98 -12.50 -2.66 11.80
N ASN A 99 -11.78 -1.64 12.25
CA ASN A 99 -11.54 -1.36 13.66
C ASN A 99 -12.57 -0.41 14.29
N ASP A 100 -13.55 0.07 13.50
CA ASP A 100 -14.60 1.02 13.86
C ASP A 100 -14.06 2.34 14.44
N ILE A 101 -13.06 2.90 13.75
CA ILE A 101 -12.45 4.19 14.10
C ILE A 101 -12.50 5.16 12.90
N ASP A 102 -12.08 6.41 13.11
CA ASP A 102 -12.12 7.42 12.07
C ASP A 102 -11.19 7.08 10.89
N LYS A 103 -11.80 6.73 9.75
CA LYS A 103 -11.13 6.21 8.56
C LYS A 103 -10.21 7.24 7.91
N SER A 104 -10.68 8.49 7.83
CA SER A 104 -9.93 9.59 7.22
C SER A 104 -8.69 9.91 8.05
N SER A 105 -8.85 10.06 9.37
CA SER A 105 -7.75 10.34 10.29
C SER A 105 -6.68 9.26 10.24
N ALA A 106 -7.07 7.97 10.26
CA ALA A 106 -6.13 6.87 10.16
C ALA A 106 -5.38 6.84 8.82
N GLY A 107 -6.10 7.08 7.71
CA GLY A 107 -5.51 7.16 6.37
C GLY A 107 -4.48 8.29 6.24
N ILE A 108 -4.84 9.50 6.66
CA ILE A 108 -3.95 10.68 6.63
C ILE A 108 -2.74 10.46 7.56
N LEU A 109 -2.95 9.88 8.74
CA LEU A 109 -1.88 9.59 9.68
C LEU A 109 -0.88 8.58 9.11
N SER A 110 -1.37 7.50 8.52
CA SER A 110 -0.55 6.49 7.84
C SER A 110 0.29 7.12 6.72
N LEU A 111 -0.34 7.91 5.84
CA LEU A 111 0.33 8.62 4.76
C LEU A 111 1.40 9.58 5.30
N SER A 112 1.10 10.33 6.36
CA SER A 112 2.02 11.27 6.99
C SER A 112 3.24 10.54 7.57
N CYS A 113 3.02 9.40 8.25
CA CYS A 113 4.11 8.58 8.77
C CYS A 113 4.97 8.00 7.65
N PHE A 114 4.35 7.56 6.55
CA PHE A 114 5.08 7.07 5.38
C PHE A 114 5.99 8.17 4.81
N LEU A 115 5.47 9.38 4.59
CA LEU A 115 6.26 10.52 4.12
C LEU A 115 7.38 10.93 5.10
N ILE A 116 7.14 10.83 6.42
CA ILE A 116 8.19 11.05 7.42
C ILE A 116 9.30 10.01 7.27
N LEU A 117 8.96 8.74 7.03
CA LEU A 117 9.93 7.66 6.83
C LEU A 117 10.67 7.74 5.49
N THR A 118 10.11 8.43 4.50
CA THR A 118 10.70 8.61 3.17
C THR A 118 11.84 9.63 3.23
N PRO A 119 13.05 9.28 2.74
CA PRO A 119 14.15 10.23 2.66
C PRO A 119 13.86 11.30 1.60
N PHE A 120 14.07 12.57 1.95
CA PHE A 120 14.07 13.66 0.99
C PHE A 120 15.49 13.81 0.44
N SER A 121 15.62 13.81 -0.88
CA SER A 121 16.87 14.15 -1.58
C SER A 121 16.96 15.66 -1.76
N VAL A 122 18.17 16.19 -1.97
CA VAL A 122 18.38 17.59 -2.34
C VAL A 122 18.72 17.62 -3.83
N ASP A 123 18.01 18.45 -4.60
CA ASP A 123 18.32 18.63 -6.01
C ASP A 123 19.55 19.51 -6.25
N ALA A 124 19.92 19.71 -7.52
CA ALA A 124 21.04 20.54 -7.92
C ALA A 124 20.90 22.03 -7.50
N HIS A 125 19.69 22.46 -7.11
CA HIS A 125 19.37 23.83 -6.70
C HIS A 125 19.16 23.96 -5.19
N GLY A 126 19.40 22.90 -4.41
CA GLY A 126 19.25 22.93 -2.96
C GLY A 126 17.81 22.70 -2.47
N ALA A 127 16.86 22.38 -3.36
CA ALA A 127 15.49 22.11 -3.00
C ALA A 127 15.30 20.66 -2.54
N ALA A 128 14.46 20.47 -1.51
CA ALA A 128 14.08 19.14 -1.04
C ALA A 128 13.12 18.48 -2.05
N VAL A 129 13.55 17.37 -2.65
CA VAL A 129 12.80 16.59 -3.63
C VAL A 129 12.54 15.20 -3.08
N ILE A 130 11.31 14.71 -3.24
CA ILE A 130 10.93 13.34 -2.88
C ILE A 130 11.35 12.41 -4.03
N PRO A 131 12.21 11.40 -3.77
CA PRO A 131 12.55 10.42 -4.79
C PRO A 131 11.31 9.61 -5.19
N MET A 132 10.93 9.69 -6.47
CA MET A 132 9.77 8.98 -7.03
C MET A 132 9.88 7.45 -6.87
N GLU A 133 11.11 6.94 -6.77
CA GLU A 133 11.38 5.52 -6.53
C GLU A 133 10.73 5.00 -5.24
N TRP A 134 10.84 5.75 -4.14
CA TRP A 134 10.34 5.33 -2.84
C TRP A 134 8.84 5.47 -2.70
N ILE A 135 8.24 6.46 -3.37
CA ILE A 135 6.79 6.67 -3.33
C ILE A 135 6.04 5.87 -4.41
N GLY A 136 6.78 5.20 -5.30
CA GLY A 136 6.26 4.27 -6.31
C GLY A 136 6.23 2.83 -5.84
N SER A 137 6.51 1.89 -6.75
CA SER A 137 6.38 0.45 -6.48
C SER A 137 7.37 -0.10 -5.45
N LYS A 138 8.57 0.48 -5.31
CA LYS A 138 9.57 -0.02 -4.34
C LYS A 138 9.15 0.21 -2.89
N GLY A 139 8.43 1.29 -2.60
CA GLY A 139 7.94 1.60 -1.25
C GLY A 139 6.67 0.86 -0.84
N LEU A 140 6.05 0.06 -1.70
CA LEU A 140 4.77 -0.61 -1.42
C LEU A 140 4.80 -1.44 -0.13
N PHE A 141 5.87 -2.19 0.11
CA PHE A 141 5.98 -3.00 1.33
C PHE A 141 6.03 -2.13 2.60
N VAL A 142 6.76 -1.03 2.55
CA VAL A 142 6.84 -0.06 3.65
C VAL A 142 5.49 0.59 3.87
N ALA A 143 4.78 0.97 2.80
CA ALA A 143 3.44 1.54 2.86
C ALA A 143 2.42 0.55 3.48
N MET A 144 2.40 -0.71 3.04
CA MET A 144 1.46 -1.72 3.57
C MET A 144 1.74 -2.06 5.05
N LEU A 145 3.00 -2.36 5.38
CA LEU A 145 3.38 -2.72 6.75
C LEU A 145 3.22 -1.52 7.69
N GLY A 146 3.66 -0.33 7.24
CA GLY A 146 3.47 0.93 7.95
C GLY A 146 2.01 1.22 8.20
N ALA A 147 1.15 1.16 7.17
CA ALA A 147 -0.28 1.41 7.31
C ALA A 147 -0.95 0.54 8.38
N ILE A 148 -0.58 -0.75 8.43
CA ILE A 148 -1.05 -1.67 9.47
C ILE A 148 -0.57 -1.22 10.85
N VAL A 149 0.75 -1.03 11.02
CA VAL A 149 1.34 -0.68 12.32
C VAL A 149 0.79 0.63 12.87
N TRP A 150 0.72 1.67 12.03
CA TRP A 150 0.24 2.99 12.42
C TRP A 150 -1.24 2.99 12.76
N THR A 151 -2.05 2.28 11.98
CA THR A 151 -3.50 2.23 12.22
C THR A 151 -3.86 1.40 13.44
N GLU A 152 -3.15 0.29 13.71
CA GLU A 152 -3.33 -0.48 14.95
C GLU A 152 -2.88 0.31 16.17
N THR A 153 -1.76 1.02 16.08
CA THR A 153 -1.28 1.89 17.18
C THR A 153 -2.28 3.02 17.45
N PHE A 154 -2.82 3.64 16.40
CA PHE A 154 -3.85 4.66 16.51
C PHE A 154 -5.13 4.10 17.15
N THR A 155 -5.58 2.93 16.70
CA THR A 155 -6.73 2.21 17.28
C THR A 155 -6.51 1.94 18.78
N LEU A 156 -5.30 1.51 19.17
CA LEU A 156 -4.96 1.24 20.56
C LEU A 156 -5.06 2.49 21.43
N PHE A 157 -4.55 3.64 20.95
CA PHE A 157 -4.61 4.90 21.68
C PHE A 157 -6.05 5.42 21.85
N LEU A 158 -6.88 5.31 20.81
CA LEU A 158 -8.30 5.64 20.90
C LEU A 158 -9.02 4.76 21.91
N ARG A 159 -8.81 3.43 21.86
CA ARG A 159 -9.44 2.47 22.79
C ARG A 159 -9.01 2.65 24.24
N ARG A 160 -7.78 3.14 24.47
CA ARG A 160 -7.27 3.48 25.81
C ARG A 160 -7.64 4.87 26.31
N ASN A 161 -8.50 5.60 25.59
CA ASN A 161 -8.90 6.97 25.91
C ASN A 161 -7.70 7.95 26.03
N ILE A 162 -6.63 7.72 25.27
CA ILE A 162 -5.49 8.65 25.16
C ILE A 162 -5.88 9.74 24.15
N VAL A 163 -6.90 10.52 24.48
CA VAL A 163 -7.54 11.50 23.58
C VAL A 163 -7.89 12.77 24.35
N ILE A 164 -7.96 13.90 23.64
CA ILE A 164 -8.50 15.13 24.22
C ILE A 164 -10.02 15.03 24.21
N LYS A 165 -10.64 15.09 25.39
CA LYS A 165 -12.10 15.08 25.54
C LYS A 165 -12.64 16.50 25.35
N MET A 166 -13.61 16.65 24.46
CA MET A 166 -14.30 17.92 24.23
C MET A 166 -15.60 18.00 25.03
N PRO A 167 -16.01 19.21 25.49
CA PRO A 167 -17.29 19.42 26.16
C PRO A 167 -18.49 19.10 25.26
N GLU A 168 -19.64 18.81 25.89
CA GLU A 168 -20.92 18.66 25.20
C GLU A 168 -21.33 20.02 24.61
N GLY A 169 -21.36 20.12 23.28
CA GLY A 169 -21.64 21.36 22.56
C GLY A 169 -20.78 21.59 21.31
N VAL A 170 -19.67 20.85 21.19
CA VAL A 170 -18.79 20.93 20.01
C VAL A 170 -19.29 19.99 18.89
N PRO A 171 -19.34 20.41 17.61
CA PRO A 171 -19.76 19.56 16.50
C PRO A 171 -18.93 18.25 16.40
N PRO A 172 -19.55 17.12 16.01
CA PRO A 172 -18.88 15.81 16.01
C PRO A 172 -17.62 15.75 15.15
N ALA A 173 -17.55 16.53 14.06
CA ALA A 173 -16.36 16.63 13.22
C ALA A 173 -15.16 17.20 13.98
N VAL A 174 -15.36 18.26 14.76
CA VAL A 174 -14.30 18.90 15.54
C VAL A 174 -13.86 18.00 16.69
N GLN A 175 -14.80 17.31 17.35
CA GLN A 175 -14.47 16.34 18.40
C GLN A 175 -13.54 15.24 17.88
N LYS A 176 -13.81 14.68 16.71
CA LYS A 176 -12.95 13.64 16.09
C LYS A 176 -11.55 14.13 15.79
N SER A 177 -11.41 15.31 15.18
CA SER A 177 -10.09 15.88 14.85
C SER A 177 -9.23 16.12 16.09
N PHE A 178 -9.82 16.63 17.18
CA PHE A 178 -9.09 16.86 18.42
C PHE A 178 -8.83 15.58 19.23
N ALA A 179 -9.75 14.62 19.20
CA ALA A 179 -9.52 13.29 19.80
C ALA A 179 -8.31 12.60 19.15
N ALA A 180 -8.10 12.80 17.85
CA ALA A 180 -6.96 12.25 17.11
C ALA A 180 -5.62 12.99 17.36
N LEU A 181 -5.62 14.18 17.98
CA LEU A 181 -4.43 15.03 18.08
C LEU A 181 -3.29 14.40 18.90
N ILE A 182 -3.57 13.95 20.13
CA ILE A 182 -2.57 13.31 20.98
C ILE A 182 -2.06 12.01 20.36
N PRO A 183 -2.94 11.09 19.90
CA PRO A 183 -2.49 9.89 19.21
C PRO A 183 -1.60 10.19 18.00
N ALA A 184 -1.99 11.17 17.18
CA ALA A 184 -1.22 11.57 16.00
C ALA A 184 0.16 12.11 16.39
N LEU A 185 0.25 12.98 17.40
CA LEU A 185 1.53 13.53 17.87
C LEU A 185 2.50 12.42 18.29
N ILE A 186 2.02 11.43 19.06
CA ILE A 186 2.85 10.31 19.52
C ILE A 186 3.29 9.46 18.32
N ILE A 187 2.36 9.10 17.43
CA ILE A 187 2.64 8.23 16.27
C ILE A 187 3.61 8.90 15.28
N LEU A 188 3.43 10.19 14.99
CA LEU A 188 4.37 10.93 14.13
C LEU A 188 5.75 11.04 14.77
N SER A 189 5.81 11.24 16.09
CA SER A 189 7.08 11.23 16.83
C SER A 189 7.75 9.86 16.79
N MET A 190 6.99 8.77 16.88
CA MET A 190 7.49 7.41 16.71
C MET A 190 8.04 7.19 15.29
N ALA A 191 7.34 7.63 14.25
CA ALA A 191 7.82 7.54 12.87
C ALA A 191 9.15 8.31 12.68
N LEU A 192 9.26 9.50 13.27
CA LEU A 192 10.51 10.26 13.26
C LEU A 192 11.64 9.53 13.99
N ALA A 193 11.37 8.98 15.19
CA ALA A 193 12.35 8.23 15.95
C ALA A 193 12.86 7.00 15.18
N ILE A 194 11.97 6.28 14.49
CA ILE A 194 12.34 5.16 13.62
C ILE A 194 13.23 5.64 12.48
N ARG A 195 12.90 6.75 11.80
CA ARG A 195 13.75 7.30 10.74
C ARG A 195 15.15 7.64 11.24
N VAL A 196 15.25 8.33 12.37
CA VAL A 196 16.55 8.70 12.97
C VAL A 196 17.35 7.46 13.36
N PHE A 197 16.68 6.44 13.92
CA PHE A 197 17.31 5.17 14.25
C PHE A 197 17.90 4.50 13.00
N PHE A 198 17.14 4.37 11.91
CA PHE A 198 17.63 3.75 10.68
C PHE A 198 18.74 4.54 9.99
N ALA A 199 18.79 5.87 10.16
CA ALA A 199 19.88 6.70 9.68
C ALA A 199 21.23 6.36 10.32
N ALA A 200 21.24 5.74 11.51
CA ALA A 200 22.46 5.25 12.17
C ALA A 200 22.81 3.80 11.83
N THR A 201 21.99 3.11 11.03
CA THR A 201 22.22 1.71 10.63
C THR A 201 22.86 1.60 9.25
N SER A 202 23.40 0.43 8.91
CA SER A 202 23.98 0.14 7.59
C SER A 202 23.00 0.28 6.42
N TYR A 203 21.70 0.26 6.67
CA TYR A 203 20.66 0.43 5.66
C TYR A 203 20.34 1.90 5.34
N ASN A 204 20.74 2.84 6.21
CA ASN A 204 20.46 4.28 6.16
C ASN A 204 18.96 4.68 6.22
N THR A 205 18.06 3.85 5.71
CA THR A 205 16.62 4.13 5.68
C THR A 205 15.82 2.85 5.96
N ILE A 206 14.63 3.00 6.55
CA ILE A 206 13.70 1.88 6.70
C ILE A 206 13.24 1.32 5.34
N HIS A 207 13.20 2.19 4.33
CA HIS A 207 12.82 1.84 2.97
C HIS A 207 13.78 0.82 2.37
N GLU A 208 15.08 1.07 2.47
CA GLU A 208 16.12 0.15 2.02
C GLU A 208 16.13 -1.15 2.85
N PHE A 209 15.95 -1.05 4.17
CA PHE A 209 15.87 -2.23 5.04
C PHE A 209 14.72 -3.17 4.66
N ILE A 210 13.50 -2.64 4.57
CA ILE A 210 12.33 -3.44 4.19
C ILE A 210 12.46 -3.94 2.76
N TYR A 211 13.00 -3.11 1.85
CA TYR A 211 13.20 -3.51 0.46
C TYR A 211 14.16 -4.71 0.35
N SER A 212 15.32 -4.64 1.01
CA SER A 212 16.35 -5.67 0.94
C SER A 212 15.99 -6.94 1.72
N VAL A 213 15.43 -6.81 2.92
CA VAL A 213 15.18 -7.95 3.82
C VAL A 213 13.85 -8.65 3.52
N ILE A 214 12.84 -7.91 3.06
CA ILE A 214 11.49 -8.45 2.86
C ILE A 214 11.12 -8.44 1.38
N ALA A 215 11.14 -7.28 0.71
CA ALA A 215 10.60 -7.16 -0.63
C ALA A 215 11.39 -7.97 -1.66
N MET A 216 12.73 -7.92 -1.63
CA MET A 216 13.59 -8.63 -2.57
C MET A 216 13.45 -10.15 -2.47
N PRO A 217 13.55 -10.80 -1.29
CA PRO A 217 13.36 -12.24 -1.17
C PRO A 217 11.97 -12.69 -1.60
N VAL A 218 10.91 -11.96 -1.20
CA VAL A 218 9.53 -12.27 -1.59
C VAL A 218 9.35 -12.15 -3.10
N ARG A 219 9.91 -11.09 -3.71
CA ARG A 219 9.88 -10.90 -5.16
C ARG A 219 10.63 -12.00 -5.89
N HIS A 220 11.84 -12.35 -5.43
CA HIS A 220 12.67 -13.39 -6.02
C HIS A 220 11.92 -14.74 -6.02
N PHE A 221 11.33 -15.10 -4.87
CA PHE A 221 10.50 -16.28 -4.77
C PHE A 221 9.28 -16.21 -5.71
N GLY A 222 8.56 -15.09 -5.72
CA GLY A 222 7.37 -14.90 -6.57
C GLY A 222 7.65 -14.96 -8.07
N THR A 223 8.84 -14.52 -8.51
CA THR A 223 9.27 -14.61 -9.92
C THR A 223 9.93 -15.95 -10.28
N SER A 224 10.19 -16.81 -9.31
CA SER A 224 10.76 -18.13 -9.56
C SER A 224 9.73 -19.07 -10.19
N TYR A 225 10.19 -20.03 -10.99
CA TYR A 225 9.32 -21.06 -11.58
C TYR A 225 8.52 -21.81 -10.51
N PHE A 226 9.17 -22.15 -9.41
CA PHE A 226 8.52 -22.83 -8.28
C PHE A 226 7.47 -21.94 -7.60
N GLY A 227 7.77 -20.67 -7.37
CA GLY A 227 6.82 -19.72 -6.78
C GLY A 227 5.59 -19.49 -7.66
N ALA A 228 5.79 -19.40 -8.99
CA ALA A 228 4.69 -19.29 -9.94
C ALA A 228 3.77 -20.53 -9.90
N ILE A 229 4.34 -21.74 -9.92
CA ILE A 229 3.57 -22.98 -9.79
C ILE A 229 2.80 -23.02 -8.47
N LEU A 230 3.47 -22.74 -7.35
CA LEU A 230 2.85 -22.76 -6.03
C LEU A 230 1.67 -21.78 -5.96
N THR A 231 1.82 -20.59 -6.55
CA THR A 231 0.78 -19.57 -6.60
C THR A 231 -0.43 -20.05 -7.39
N VAL A 232 -0.20 -20.57 -8.61
CA VAL A 232 -1.28 -21.09 -9.47
C VAL A 232 -2.00 -22.26 -8.78
N LEU A 233 -1.25 -23.21 -8.22
CA LEU A 233 -1.83 -24.34 -7.49
C LEU A 233 -2.65 -23.89 -6.29
N SER A 234 -2.17 -22.88 -5.55
CA SER A 234 -2.89 -22.31 -4.41
C SER A 234 -4.21 -21.69 -4.87
N ILE A 235 -4.18 -20.87 -5.92
CA ILE A 235 -5.39 -20.22 -6.47
C ILE A 235 -6.39 -21.25 -7.00
N SER A 236 -5.94 -22.23 -7.79
CA SER A 236 -6.81 -23.26 -8.35
C SER A 236 -7.44 -24.14 -7.26
N SER A 237 -6.68 -24.47 -6.20
CA SER A 237 -7.20 -25.22 -5.05
C SER A 237 -8.20 -24.40 -4.23
N LEU A 238 -8.04 -23.07 -4.19
CA LEU A 238 -8.99 -22.17 -3.56
C LEU A 238 -10.31 -22.07 -4.36
N TRP A 239 -10.25 -22.01 -5.69
CA TRP A 239 -11.43 -21.83 -6.54
C TRP A 239 -12.26 -23.09 -6.77
N SER A 240 -11.67 -24.28 -6.75
CA SER A 240 -12.38 -25.53 -7.07
C SER A 240 -13.31 -26.04 -5.95
N GLY A 241 -13.70 -25.19 -4.99
CA GLY A 241 -14.51 -25.59 -3.84
C GLY A 241 -13.78 -26.44 -2.80
N LEU A 242 -12.49 -26.72 -3.01
CA LEU A 242 -11.61 -27.36 -2.02
C LEU A 242 -11.27 -26.41 -0.86
N ILE A 243 -11.60 -25.11 -0.97
CA ILE A 243 -11.58 -24.08 0.09
C ILE A 243 -12.63 -22.99 -0.24
N PRO A 244 -13.73 -22.83 0.52
CA PRO A 244 -14.68 -21.75 0.27
C PRO A 244 -14.06 -20.39 0.62
N VAL A 245 -14.15 -19.46 -0.32
CA VAL A 245 -13.90 -18.03 -0.08
C VAL A 245 -15.20 -17.44 0.49
N PRO A 246 -15.17 -16.74 1.64
CA PRO A 246 -16.35 -16.09 2.21
C PRO A 246 -16.85 -14.92 1.35
#